data_AF-A0A965AFZ9-F1
#
_entry.id   AF-A0A965AFZ9-F1
#
_cell.length_a   1.000
_cell.length_b   1.000
_cell.length_c   1.000
_cell.angle_alpha   90.00
_cell.angle_beta   90.00
_cell.angle_gamma   90.00
#
_symmetry.space_group_name_H-M   'P 1'
#
loop_
_entity.id
_entity.type
_entity.pdbx_description
1 polymer ?
#
loop_
_entity_poly.entity_id
_entity_poly.type
_entity_poly.pdbx_seq_one_letter_code
_entity_poly.pdbx_strand_id
1 'polypeptide(L)'
;MKRIFGLLVVINTLFLFGKCESQEQSICPDATCANYATQQAAQVAYNADKECLGELDNDNDGIACEHLPASGGGTGCPTTANCGCSNKNQSSCASACCQWVVGTGCKCK
;
A
#
# COMPACT_ATOMS: atom_id res chain seq x y z
N MET A 1 22.77 -2.49 70.36
CA MET A 1 22.38 -3.07 69.05
C MET A 1 22.87 -2.10 67.97
N LYS A 2 24.13 -2.22 67.56
CA LYS A 2 24.66 -2.79 66.30
C LYS A 2 24.47 -1.85 65.09
N ARG A 3 25.62 -1.37 64.62
CA ARG A 3 25.91 -0.40 63.55
C ARG A 3 25.41 -0.87 62.18
N ILE A 4 24.98 0.07 61.32
CA ILE A 4 25.23 -0.02 59.87
C ILE A 4 25.53 1.41 59.36
N PHE A 5 26.82 1.72 59.30
CA PHE A 5 27.38 2.79 58.48
C PHE A 5 27.57 2.21 57.07
N GLY A 6 27.12 2.94 56.04
CA GLY A 6 27.63 2.81 54.67
C GLY A 6 26.88 1.86 53.72
N LEU A 7 26.18 2.46 52.75
CA LEU A 7 26.37 2.09 51.36
C LEU A 7 26.05 3.30 50.46
N LEU A 8 27.11 3.88 49.89
CA LEU A 8 27.06 4.66 48.65
C LEU A 8 26.34 3.82 47.58
N VAL A 9 25.35 4.37 46.87
CA VAL A 9 25.01 4.10 45.46
C VAL A 9 23.84 5.06 45.11
N VAL A 10 24.11 6.24 44.55
CA VAL A 10 24.11 6.52 43.09
C VAL A 10 22.74 7.05 42.63
N ILE A 11 22.74 8.34 42.26
CA ILE A 11 21.95 8.92 41.15
C ILE A 11 20.43 9.04 41.42
N ASN A 12 19.88 10.22 41.69
CA ASN A 12 19.73 11.33 40.73
C ASN A 12 19.06 10.92 39.40
N THR A 13 17.94 10.20 39.47
CA THR A 13 17.00 10.08 38.35
C THR A 13 15.57 10.19 38.85
N LEU A 14 15.28 11.32 39.50
CA LEU A 14 13.96 11.94 39.43
C LEU A 14 13.76 12.50 38.01
N PHE A 15 13.83 11.60 37.05
CA PHE A 15 13.52 11.83 35.66
C PHE A 15 12.26 11.01 35.42
N LEU A 16 11.15 11.56 35.92
CA LEU A 16 9.81 11.31 35.41
C LEU A 16 9.76 11.85 33.97
N PHE A 17 10.59 11.27 33.10
CA PHE A 17 10.48 11.45 31.67
C PHE A 17 9.14 10.84 31.27
N GLY A 18 8.19 11.71 30.97
CA GLY A 18 7.11 11.40 30.05
C GLY A 18 7.68 11.01 28.69
N LYS A 19 8.20 9.79 28.59
CA LYS A 19 8.22 9.11 27.31
C LYS A 19 6.91 8.34 27.23
N CYS A 20 5.91 8.99 26.66
CA CYS A 20 4.92 8.25 25.88
C CYS A 20 5.70 7.71 24.67
N GLU A 21 6.42 6.61 24.88
CA GLU A 21 6.99 5.86 23.77
C GLU A 21 5.84 4.97 23.31
N SER A 22 5.04 5.50 22.40
CA SER A 22 4.21 4.68 21.53
C SER A 22 5.16 3.81 20.73
N GLN A 23 5.57 2.68 21.30
CA GLN A 23 6.16 1.60 20.56
C GLN A 23 5.05 0.97 19.73
N GLU A 24 4.67 1.64 18.64
CA GLU A 24 4.10 0.93 17.51
C GLU A 24 5.23 0.09 16.93
N GLN A 25 5.32 -1.16 17.38
CA GLN A 25 5.93 -2.19 16.56
C GLN A 25 5.08 -2.30 15.30
N SER A 26 5.45 -1.58 14.25
CA SER A 26 4.88 -1.80 12.93
C SER A 26 5.36 -3.18 12.48
N ILE A 27 4.48 -4.17 12.61
CA ILE A 27 4.73 -5.51 12.09
C ILE A 27 4.43 -5.44 10.59
N CYS A 28 5.34 -4.83 9.85
CA CYS A 28 5.22 -4.73 8.41
C CYS A 28 5.36 -6.13 7.79
N PRO A 29 4.42 -6.55 6.93
CA PRO A 29 4.55 -7.81 6.22
C PRO A 29 5.73 -7.74 5.26
N ASP A 30 6.56 -8.78 5.25
CA ASP A 30 7.63 -8.95 4.26
C ASP A 30 6.99 -9.32 2.91
N ALA A 31 6.59 -8.31 2.16
CA ALA A 31 6.00 -8.45 0.83
C ALA A 31 6.96 -7.89 -0.21
N THR A 32 7.24 -8.72 -1.21
CA THR A 32 8.10 -8.41 -2.35
C THR A 32 7.28 -8.51 -3.64
N CYS A 33 7.84 -8.03 -4.76
CA CYS A 33 7.18 -8.17 -6.06
C CYS A 33 6.87 -9.63 -6.44
N ALA A 34 7.62 -10.61 -5.92
CA ALA A 34 7.35 -12.03 -6.15
C ALA A 34 6.03 -12.52 -5.53
N ASN A 35 5.48 -11.78 -4.55
CA ASN A 35 4.19 -12.08 -3.93
C ASN A 35 3.00 -11.68 -4.80
N TYR A 36 3.21 -10.92 -5.88
CA TYR A 36 2.15 -10.38 -6.73
C TYR A 36 2.27 -10.89 -8.17
N ALA A 37 1.13 -11.30 -8.73
CA ALA A 37 1.08 -11.74 -10.12
C ALA A 37 1.12 -10.58 -11.13
N THR A 38 0.81 -9.36 -10.69
CA THR A 38 0.60 -8.20 -11.57
C THR A 38 1.03 -6.91 -10.88
N GLN A 39 1.47 -5.94 -11.68
CA GLN A 39 1.84 -4.60 -11.23
C GLN A 39 0.68 -3.92 -10.47
N GLN A 40 -0.56 -4.08 -10.93
CA GLN A 40 -1.73 -3.44 -10.33
C GLN A 40 -2.02 -3.98 -8.93
N ALA A 41 -1.91 -5.29 -8.75
CA ALA A 41 -2.11 -5.91 -7.44
C ALA A 41 -1.05 -5.41 -6.43
N ALA A 42 0.21 -5.32 -6.87
CA ALA A 42 1.28 -4.75 -6.06
C ALA A 42 1.03 -3.27 -5.74
N GLN A 43 0.62 -2.47 -6.73
CA GLN A 43 0.32 -1.05 -6.56
C GLN A 43 -0.83 -0.80 -5.58
N VAL A 44 -1.89 -1.62 -5.63
CA VAL A 44 -3.01 -1.51 -4.68
C VAL A 44 -2.53 -1.78 -3.26
N ALA A 45 -1.68 -2.79 -3.06
CA ALA A 45 -1.11 -3.09 -1.75
C ALA A 45 -0.19 -1.96 -1.26
N TYR A 46 0.78 -1.54 -2.08
CA TYR A 46 1.66 -0.41 -1.78
C TYR A 46 0.89 0.86 -1.38
N ASN A 47 -0.17 1.19 -2.12
CA ASN A 47 -0.99 2.37 -1.81
C ASN A 47 -1.80 2.24 -0.51
N ALA A 48 -2.07 1.01 -0.04
CA ALA A 48 -2.78 0.79 1.22
C ALA A 48 -1.88 1.07 2.43
N ASP A 49 -0.58 0.76 2.33
CA ASP A 49 0.39 0.97 3.40
C ASP A 49 1.81 1.15 2.84
N LYS A 50 2.15 2.39 2.47
CA LYS A 50 3.45 2.72 1.88
C LYS A 50 4.60 2.61 2.87
N GLU A 51 4.33 2.81 4.15
CA GLU A 51 5.36 2.75 5.19
C GLU A 51 5.79 1.30 5.40
N CYS A 52 4.84 0.36 5.41
CA CYS A 52 5.16 -1.06 5.57
C CYS A 52 5.49 -1.81 4.28
N LEU A 53 5.06 -1.32 3.12
CA LEU A 53 5.23 -2.00 1.83
C LEU A 53 6.17 -1.25 0.89
N GLY A 54 7.07 -0.42 1.42
CA GLY A 54 8.05 0.35 0.64
C GLY A 54 8.89 -0.52 -0.32
N GLU A 55 9.17 -1.77 0.06
CA GLU A 55 9.93 -2.74 -0.75
C GLU A 55 9.24 -3.12 -2.08
N LEU A 56 7.96 -2.77 -2.25
CA LEU A 56 7.27 -2.94 -3.53
C LEU A 56 7.66 -1.86 -4.56
N ASP A 57 8.27 -0.75 -4.14
CA ASP A 57 8.70 0.41 -4.96
C ASP A 57 10.13 0.80 -4.56
N ASN A 58 11.10 -0.06 -4.93
CA ASN A 58 12.47 0.05 -4.46
C ASN A 58 13.21 1.30 -4.95
N ASP A 59 12.87 1.81 -6.14
CA ASP A 59 13.42 3.04 -6.69
C ASP A 59 12.65 4.30 -6.26
N ASN A 60 11.54 4.14 -5.53
CA ASN A 60 10.73 5.20 -4.94
C ASN A 60 10.20 6.19 -5.99
N ASP A 61 9.84 5.70 -7.18
CA ASP A 61 9.25 6.51 -8.25
C ASP A 61 7.72 6.64 -8.10
N GLY A 62 7.14 5.90 -7.16
CA GLY A 62 5.72 5.84 -6.86
C GLY A 62 4.97 4.73 -7.61
N ILE A 63 5.66 3.91 -8.40
CA ILE A 63 5.12 2.82 -9.21
C ILE A 63 5.65 1.49 -8.68
N ALA A 64 4.82 0.79 -7.92
CA ALA A 64 5.21 -0.48 -7.33
C ALA A 64 5.33 -1.60 -8.37
N CYS A 65 6.43 -2.35 -8.33
CA CYS A 65 6.72 -3.54 -9.12
C CYS A 65 6.44 -3.35 -10.61
N GLU A 66 6.95 -2.26 -11.18
CA GLU A 66 6.80 -1.82 -12.56
C GLU A 66 7.27 -2.85 -13.60
N HIS A 67 8.13 -3.80 -13.18
CA HIS A 67 8.57 -4.92 -14.02
C HIS A 67 7.49 -6.01 -14.22
N LEU A 68 6.46 -6.06 -13.36
CA LEU A 68 5.41 -7.08 -13.45
C LEU A 68 4.46 -6.76 -14.62
N PRO A 69 3.78 -7.78 -15.19
CA PRO A 69 2.77 -7.52 -16.20
C PRO A 69 1.68 -6.61 -15.65
N ALA A 70 1.33 -5.60 -16.44
CA ALA A 70 0.30 -4.61 -16.12
C ALA A 70 -1.14 -5.15 -16.14
N SER A 71 -1.34 -6.46 -16.24
CA SER A 71 -2.57 -7.19 -15.98
C SER A 71 -2.26 -8.65 -16.29
N GLY A 72 -2.57 -9.55 -15.36
CA GLY A 72 -2.49 -10.99 -15.61
C GLY A 72 -3.38 -11.29 -16.80
N GLY A 73 -2.87 -12.08 -17.75
CA GLY A 73 -3.56 -12.47 -18.97
C GLY A 73 -4.81 -13.32 -18.72
N GLY A 74 -5.85 -12.70 -18.16
CA GLY A 74 -7.18 -13.24 -17.94
C GLY A 74 -8.19 -12.10 -18.02
N THR A 75 -8.76 -11.89 -19.21
CA THR A 75 -9.94 -11.03 -19.47
C THR A 75 -9.84 -9.61 -18.87
N GLY A 76 -8.68 -8.97 -19.07
CA GLY A 76 -8.29 -7.70 -18.45
C GLY A 76 -9.07 -6.50 -18.96
N CYS A 77 -9.97 -6.00 -18.11
CA CYS A 77 -10.42 -4.63 -18.18
C CYS A 77 -9.54 -3.82 -17.24
N PRO A 78 -8.81 -2.80 -17.74
CA PRO A 78 -8.09 -1.86 -16.87
C PRO A 78 -9.04 -1.29 -15.81
N THR A 79 -8.52 -0.69 -14.75
CA THR A 79 -9.33 -0.01 -13.74
C THR A 79 -10.43 0.82 -14.42
N THR A 80 -11.64 0.87 -13.85
CA THR A 80 -12.84 1.48 -14.46
C THR A 80 -12.64 2.92 -14.96
N ALA A 81 -11.55 3.61 -14.59
CA ALA A 81 -11.16 4.89 -15.15
C ALA A 81 -10.37 4.79 -16.49
N ASN A 82 -9.57 3.75 -16.68
CA ASN A 82 -8.64 3.57 -17.82
C ASN A 82 -9.04 2.45 -18.79
N CYS A 83 -10.24 1.88 -18.67
CA CYS A 83 -10.61 0.68 -19.43
C CYS A 83 -10.90 0.92 -20.93
N GLY A 84 -10.55 2.09 -21.46
CA GLY A 84 -10.59 2.40 -22.88
C GLY A 84 -12.00 2.66 -23.44
N CYS A 85 -13.01 2.88 -22.58
CA CYS A 85 -14.39 3.12 -23.02
C CYS A 85 -14.71 4.57 -23.40
N SER A 86 -13.89 5.52 -22.97
CA SER A 86 -14.11 6.95 -23.21
C SER A 86 -14.21 7.28 -24.72
N ASN A 87 -15.05 8.25 -25.07
CA ASN A 87 -15.30 8.72 -26.45
C ASN A 87 -15.88 7.69 -27.43
N LYS A 88 -16.24 6.49 -26.97
CA LYS A 88 -16.98 5.52 -27.79
C LYS A 88 -18.45 5.92 -27.89
N ASN A 89 -19.01 5.77 -29.08
CA ASN A 89 -20.45 5.88 -29.32
C ASN A 89 -21.16 4.57 -28.95
N GLN A 90 -22.49 4.55 -28.97
CA GLN A 90 -23.29 3.39 -28.58
C GLN A 90 -22.90 2.10 -29.31
N SER A 91 -22.59 2.17 -30.60
CA SER A 91 -22.26 0.99 -31.42
C SER A 91 -20.87 0.42 -31.12
N SER A 92 -19.90 1.26 -30.77
CA SER A 92 -18.52 0.84 -30.44
C SER A 92 -18.30 0.53 -28.95
N CYS A 93 -19.31 0.78 -28.11
CA CYS A 93 -19.24 0.65 -26.66
C CYS A 93 -19.50 -0.77 -26.12
N ALA A 94 -20.11 -1.67 -26.89
CA ALA A 94 -20.41 -3.00 -26.36
C ALA A 94 -19.15 -3.89 -26.37
N SER A 95 -18.45 -3.98 -25.24
CA SER A 95 -17.30 -4.88 -25.07
C SER A 95 -17.34 -5.61 -23.72
N ALA A 96 -16.36 -6.49 -23.50
CA ALA A 96 -16.13 -7.12 -22.20
C ALA A 96 -15.94 -6.08 -21.08
N CYS A 97 -15.37 -4.92 -21.40
CA CYS A 97 -15.02 -3.88 -20.44
C CYS A 97 -15.92 -2.64 -20.47
N CYS A 98 -16.82 -2.54 -21.45
CA CYS A 98 -17.58 -1.33 -21.71
C CYS A 98 -19.10 -1.60 -21.76
N GLN A 99 -19.87 -0.69 -21.15
CA GLN A 99 -21.33 -0.63 -21.20
C GLN A 99 -21.83 0.75 -21.64
N TRP A 100 -22.82 0.77 -22.52
CA TRP A 100 -23.53 2.01 -22.85
C TRP A 100 -24.58 2.32 -21.78
N VAL A 101 -24.51 3.52 -21.22
CA VAL A 101 -25.52 4.04 -20.28
C VAL A 101 -26.26 5.19 -20.97
N VAL A 102 -27.57 5.04 -21.15
CA VAL A 102 -28.42 6.05 -21.79
C VAL A 102 -28.32 7.36 -21.01
N GLY A 103 -28.00 8.46 -21.70
CA GLY A 103 -27.81 9.79 -21.11
C GLY A 103 -26.41 10.08 -20.54
N THR A 104 -25.58 9.05 -20.32
CA THR A 104 -24.24 9.20 -19.69
C THR A 104 -23.09 8.79 -20.62
N GLY A 105 -23.39 8.06 -21.70
CA GLY A 105 -22.40 7.59 -22.68
C GLY A 105 -21.75 6.26 -22.32
N CYS A 106 -20.62 5.95 -22.94
CA CYS A 106 -19.90 4.69 -22.73
C CYS A 106 -19.10 4.71 -21.42
N LYS A 107 -19.32 3.71 -20.57
CA LYS A 107 -18.69 3.55 -19.25
C LYS A 107 -17.99 2.21 -19.14
N CYS A 108 -17.01 2.15 -18.26
CA CYS A 108 -16.37 0.91 -17.88
C CYS A 108 -17.32 0.07 -17.03
N LYS A 109 -17.31 -1.24 -17.25
CA LYS A 109 -17.99 -2.26 -16.44
C LYS A 109 -17.11 -2.70 -15.28
#